data_AF-A0A0G1PSR1-F1
#
_entry.id   AF-A0A0G1PSR1-F1
#
_cell.length_a   1.000
_cell.length_b   1.000
_cell.length_c   1.000
_cell.angle_alpha   90.00
_cell.angle_beta   90.00
_cell.angle_gamma   90.00
#
_symmetry.space_group_name_H-M   'P 1'
#
loop_
_entity.id
_entity.type
_entity.pdbx_description
1 polymer ?
#
loop_
_entity_poly.entity_id
_entity_poly.type
_entity_poly.pdbx_seq_one_letter_code
_entity_poly.pdbx_strand_id
1 'polypeptide(L)'
;MKKPRLSIKRGTGEIEDVKIEEITYEAYGPGGTALLIKTNTDNKNRTVSEIKHILNQRGGKFAEAGSVKWLFEEKGVISVNAKESGIGKDELELLAIDLGAEDIKTKEDDVEIYAGNRRL
;
A
#
# COMPACT_ATOMS: atom_id res chain seq x y z
N MET A 1 -24.56 -16.26 -8.84
CA MET A 1 -23.55 -15.42 -8.16
C MET A 1 -24.07 -13.98 -8.13
N LYS A 2 -24.67 -13.52 -7.00
CA LYS A 2 -25.39 -12.24 -6.92
C LYS A 2 -24.81 -11.36 -5.78
N LYS A 3 -24.36 -10.16 -6.19
CA LYS A 3 -24.17 -8.88 -5.43
C LYS A 3 -22.87 -8.63 -4.63
N PRO A 4 -21.75 -8.25 -5.30
CA PRO A 4 -20.68 -7.43 -4.70
C PRO A 4 -21.12 -5.99 -4.35
N ARG A 5 -22.30 -5.53 -4.82
CA ARG A 5 -22.76 -4.13 -4.66
C ARG A 5 -22.99 -3.72 -3.20
N LEU A 6 -23.43 -4.61 -2.31
CA LEU A 6 -23.63 -4.26 -0.89
C LEU A 6 -22.29 -4.13 -0.16
N SER A 7 -21.34 -5.02 -0.44
CA SER A 7 -19.99 -4.96 0.12
C SER A 7 -19.22 -3.72 -0.37
N ILE A 8 -19.40 -3.33 -1.64
CA ILE A 8 -18.84 -2.09 -2.20
C ILE A 8 -19.50 -0.85 -1.54
N LYS A 9 -20.83 -0.85 -1.35
CA LYS A 9 -21.54 0.23 -0.63
C LYS A 9 -21.10 0.37 0.83
N ARG A 10 -20.77 -0.74 1.50
CA ARG A 10 -20.18 -0.71 2.84
C ARG A 10 -18.76 -0.15 2.84
N GLY A 11 -17.94 -0.51 1.85
CA GLY A 11 -16.57 -0.01 1.72
C GLY A 11 -16.45 1.48 1.32
N THR A 12 -17.49 2.05 0.71
CA THR A 12 -17.53 3.47 0.27
C THR A 12 -18.02 4.44 1.34
N GLY A 13 -18.45 3.94 2.50
CA GLY A 13 -18.98 4.80 3.58
C GLY A 13 -20.41 5.31 3.35
N GLU A 14 -21.13 4.79 2.35
CA GLU A 14 -22.56 5.12 2.13
C GLU A 14 -23.49 4.57 3.23
N ILE A 15 -22.97 3.74 4.12
CA ILE A 15 -23.68 3.22 5.29
C ILE A 15 -22.99 3.83 6.51
N GLU A 16 -23.61 4.87 7.07
CA GLU A 16 -23.21 5.49 8.33
C GLU A 16 -23.27 4.46 9.46
N ASP A 17 -22.12 3.92 9.86
CA ASP A 17 -22.06 3.26 11.17
C ASP A 17 -20.67 3.23 11.80
N VAL A 18 -19.60 3.48 11.03
CA VAL A 18 -18.24 3.42 11.57
C VAL A 18 -17.32 4.45 10.90
N LYS A 19 -16.82 5.42 11.69
CA LYS A 19 -15.77 6.34 11.23
C LYS A 19 -14.45 5.59 11.16
N ILE A 20 -14.05 5.20 9.96
CA ILE A 20 -12.72 4.62 9.70
C ILE A 20 -11.72 5.76 9.55
N GLU A 21 -10.61 5.67 10.27
CA GLU A 21 -9.50 6.61 10.18
C GLU A 21 -8.23 5.90 9.68
N GLU A 22 -7.54 6.57 8.77
CA GLU A 22 -6.23 6.16 8.27
C GLU A 22 -5.13 6.65 9.21
N ILE A 23 -4.30 5.71 9.70
CA ILE A 23 -3.20 6.01 10.60
C ILE A 23 -2.00 5.17 10.19
N THR A 24 -0.83 5.81 10.15
CA THR A 24 0.45 5.12 9.94
C THR A 24 1.23 5.09 11.25
N TYR A 25 1.70 3.91 11.63
CA TYR A 25 2.57 3.69 12.77
C TYR A 25 3.98 3.33 12.33
N GLU A 26 4.96 3.65 13.18
CA GLU A 26 6.37 3.40 12.93
C GLU A 26 6.91 2.38 13.94
N ALA A 27 7.75 1.46 13.49
CA ALA A 27 8.31 0.40 14.33
C ALA A 27 9.64 -0.12 13.77
N TYR A 28 10.36 -0.85 14.62
CA TYR A 28 11.50 -1.68 14.24
C TYR A 28 11.15 -3.14 14.48
N GLY A 29 11.41 -4.01 13.51
CA GLY A 29 11.34 -5.46 13.65
C GLY A 29 12.63 -6.07 14.20
N PRO A 30 12.71 -7.41 14.25
CA PRO A 30 13.94 -8.13 14.56
C PRO A 30 15.12 -7.65 13.73
N GLY A 31 16.29 -7.56 14.36
CA GLY A 31 17.51 -7.08 13.71
C GLY A 31 17.51 -5.58 13.35
N GLY A 32 16.53 -4.80 13.83
CA GLY A 32 16.45 -3.37 13.53
C GLY A 32 15.81 -3.04 12.18
N THR A 33 15.09 -3.99 11.58
CA THR A 33 14.39 -3.78 10.29
C THR A 33 13.33 -2.69 10.43
N ALA A 34 13.38 -1.64 9.61
CA ALA A 34 12.39 -0.56 9.64
C ALA A 34 11.00 -1.04 9.16
N LEU A 35 9.95 -0.66 9.88
CA LEU A 35 8.56 -1.01 9.57
C LEU A 35 7.68 0.24 9.55
N LEU A 36 7.00 0.47 8.43
CA LEU A 36 5.96 1.50 8.28
C LEU A 36 4.60 0.80 8.14
N ILE A 37 3.76 0.90 9.18
CA ILE A 37 2.51 0.13 9.30
C ILE A 37 1.33 1.05 8.99
N LYS A 38 0.79 0.97 7.78
CA LYS A 38 -0.45 1.66 7.39
C LYS A 38 -1.67 0.90 7.90
N THR A 39 -2.62 1.61 8.51
CA THR A 39 -3.82 1.01 9.12
C THR A 39 -5.07 1.83 8.83
N ASN A 40 -6.20 1.12 8.67
CA ASN A 40 -7.53 1.70 8.61
C ASN A 40 -8.29 1.17 9.82
N THR A 41 -8.68 2.04 10.75
CA THR A 41 -9.26 1.61 12.02
C THR A 41 -10.38 2.52 12.49
N ASP A 42 -11.36 1.93 13.17
CA ASP A 42 -12.41 2.64 13.90
C ASP A 42 -12.03 2.94 15.36
N ASN A 43 -10.91 2.39 15.84
CA ASN A 43 -10.45 2.54 17.21
C ASN A 43 -8.92 2.54 17.28
N LYS A 44 -8.35 3.74 17.35
CA LYS A 44 -6.90 3.97 17.42
C LYS A 44 -6.25 3.25 18.61
N ASN A 45 -6.90 3.31 19.78
CA ASN A 45 -6.36 2.77 21.04
C ASN A 45 -6.28 1.24 21.00
N ARG A 46 -7.29 0.58 20.43
CA ARG A 46 -7.27 -0.88 20.21
C ARG A 46 -6.15 -1.26 19.26
N THR A 47 -6.09 -0.60 18.10
CA THR A 47 -5.10 -0.90 17.06
C THR A 47 -3.66 -0.69 17.54
N VAL A 48 -3.35 0.43 18.21
CA VAL A 48 -1.99 0.66 18.72
C VAL A 48 -1.60 -0.36 19.79
N SER A 49 -2.54 -0.78 20.64
CA SER A 49 -2.31 -1.80 21.67
C SER A 49 -2.01 -3.15 21.03
N GLU A 50 -2.79 -3.56 20.02
CA GLU A 50 -2.58 -4.81 19.28
C GLU A 50 -1.24 -4.81 18.53
N ILE A 51 -0.89 -3.71 17.85
CA ILE A 51 0.39 -3.58 17.15
C ILE A 51 1.55 -3.71 18.14
N LYS A 52 1.51 -3.01 19.28
CA LYS A 52 2.53 -3.12 20.32
C LYS A 52 2.65 -4.56 20.84
N HIS A 53 1.52 -5.22 21.07
CA HIS A 53 1.50 -6.61 21.52
C HIS A 53 2.17 -7.56 20.51
N ILE A 54 1.82 -7.45 19.22
CA ILE A 54 2.41 -8.26 18.14
C ILE A 54 3.91 -8.01 18.02
N LEU A 55 4.33 -6.74 18.00
CA LEU A 55 5.74 -6.38 17.92
C LEU A 55 6.53 -6.99 19.10
N ASN A 56 6.05 -6.83 20.33
CA ASN A 56 6.69 -7.37 21.52
C ASN A 56 6.82 -8.91 21.47
N GLN A 57 5.79 -9.63 21.00
CA GLN A 57 5.84 -11.09 20.85
C GLN A 57 6.79 -11.55 19.74
N ARG A 58 7.03 -10.72 18.72
CA ARG A 58 7.81 -11.06 17.53
C ARG A 58 9.21 -10.44 17.54
N GLY A 59 9.66 -9.86 18.65
CA GLY A 59 11.00 -9.27 18.78
C GLY A 59 11.16 -7.90 18.08
N GLY A 60 10.05 -7.23 17.79
CA GLY A 60 10.02 -5.85 17.33
C GLY A 60 9.73 -4.85 18.46
N LYS A 61 9.80 -3.56 18.13
CA LYS A 61 9.55 -2.43 19.03
C LYS A 61 8.79 -1.34 18.30
N PHE A 62 7.82 -0.74 18.97
CA PHE A 62 7.14 0.46 18.49
C PHE A 62 8.11 1.64 18.50
N ALA A 63 8.02 2.52 17.51
CA ALA A 63 8.89 3.68 17.36
C ALA A 63 8.10 5.00 17.43
N GLU A 64 8.81 6.08 17.73
CA GLU A 64 8.22 7.42 17.70
C GLU A 64 8.01 7.89 16.26
N ALA A 65 7.08 8.81 16.06
CA ALA A 65 6.82 9.40 14.74
C ALA A 65 8.10 10.05 14.19
N GLY A 66 8.45 9.72 12.94
CA GLY A 66 9.66 10.18 12.26
C GLY A 66 10.87 9.26 12.40
N SER A 67 10.80 8.17 13.17
CA SER A 67 11.95 7.27 13.38
C SER A 67 12.37 6.51 12.11
N VAL A 68 11.40 6.04 11.32
CA VAL A 68 11.63 5.23 10.13
C VAL A 68 11.01 5.81 8.86
N LYS A 69 10.05 6.74 8.96
CA LYS A 69 9.34 7.28 7.79
C LYS A 69 10.28 7.82 6.71
N TRP A 70 11.41 8.41 7.10
CA TRP A 70 12.40 8.96 6.18
C TRP A 70 13.17 7.90 5.35
N LEU A 71 13.10 6.62 5.76
CA LEU A 71 13.68 5.49 5.01
C LEU A 71 12.76 5.01 3.87
N PHE A 72 11.50 5.46 3.84
CA PHE A 72 10.51 5.03 2.86
C PHE A 72 10.12 6.19 1.94
N GLU A 73 9.93 5.87 0.67
CA GLU A 73 9.31 6.77 -0.30
C GLU A 73 7.98 6.19 -0.77
N GLU A 74 6.94 7.03 -0.80
CA GLU A 74 5.65 6.64 -1.33
C GLU A 74 5.67 6.76 -2.85
N LYS A 75 5.53 5.62 -3.53
CA LYS A 75 5.41 5.52 -4.99
C LYS A 75 4.07 4.91 -5.35
N GLY A 76 3.48 5.42 -6.43
CA GLY A 76 2.42 4.75 -7.14
C GLY A 76 2.96 3.57 -7.94
N VAL A 77 2.21 2.46 -7.98
CA VAL A 77 2.56 1.28 -8.78
C VAL A 77 1.34 0.82 -9.55
N ILE A 78 1.49 0.68 -10.87
CA ILE A 78 0.48 0.12 -11.76
C ILE A 78 1.05 -1.20 -12.29
N SER A 79 0.33 -2.31 -12.10
CA SER A 79 0.69 -3.60 -12.70
C SER A 79 -0.23 -3.88 -13.88
N VAL A 80 0.34 -4.15 -15.05
CA VAL A 80 -0.38 -4.44 -16.28
C VAL A 80 0.03 -5.81 -16.81
N ASN A 81 -0.93 -6.70 -17.04
CA ASN A 81 -0.67 -7.95 -17.73
C ASN A 81 -0.55 -7.70 -19.24
N ALA A 82 0.64 -7.88 -19.79
CA ALA A 82 0.91 -7.55 -21.19
C ALA A 82 0.09 -8.39 -22.16
N LYS A 83 -0.15 -9.68 -21.86
CA LYS A 83 -0.94 -10.57 -22.72
C LYS A 83 -2.41 -10.14 -22.80
N GLU A 84 -3.00 -9.78 -21.66
CA GLU A 84 -4.40 -9.36 -21.60
C GLU A 84 -4.61 -7.93 -22.09
N SER A 85 -3.58 -7.08 -22.00
CA SER A 85 -3.68 -5.68 -22.40
C SER A 85 -3.89 -5.48 -23.91
N GLY A 86 -3.54 -6.47 -24.73
CA GLY A 86 -3.52 -6.35 -26.19
C GLY A 86 -2.39 -5.45 -26.73
N ILE A 87 -1.57 -4.87 -25.84
CA ILE A 87 -0.41 -4.04 -26.13
C ILE A 87 0.84 -4.86 -25.78
N GLY A 88 1.81 -4.91 -26.71
CA GLY A 88 3.06 -5.63 -26.46
C GLY A 88 3.86 -5.01 -25.30
N LYS A 89 4.72 -5.79 -24.66
CA LYS A 89 5.56 -5.30 -23.55
C LYS A 89 6.37 -4.07 -23.93
N ASP A 90 7.06 -4.14 -25.08
CA ASP A 90 7.90 -3.05 -25.57
C ASP A 90 7.10 -1.75 -25.78
N GLU A 91 5.85 -1.86 -26.24
CA GLU A 91 4.95 -0.72 -26.44
C GLU A 91 4.42 -0.17 -25.12
N LEU A 92 4.10 -1.04 -24.14
CA LEU A 92 3.75 -0.63 -22.78
C LEU A 92 4.90 0.10 -22.08
N GLU A 93 6.13 -0.38 -22.24
CA GLU A 93 7.33 0.24 -21.66
C GLU A 93 7.55 1.64 -22.25
N LEU A 94 7.48 1.78 -23.59
CA LEU A 94 7.58 3.08 -24.26
C LEU A 94 6.48 4.05 -23.80
N LEU A 95 5.23 3.59 -23.74
CA LEU A 95 4.10 4.40 -23.28
C LEU A 95 4.29 4.85 -21.82
N ALA A 96 4.76 3.96 -20.95
CA ALA A 96 5.02 4.29 -19.56
C ALA A 96 6.11 5.36 -19.42
N ILE A 97 7.19 5.28 -20.22
CA ILE A 97 8.23 6.30 -20.26
C ILE A 97 7.66 7.65 -20.70
N ASP A 98 6.87 7.68 -21.78
CA ASP A 98 6.25 8.91 -22.29
C ASP A 98 5.29 9.56 -21.29
N LEU A 99 4.62 8.76 -20.46
CA LEU A 99 3.74 9.21 -19.37
C LEU A 99 4.49 9.59 -18.08
N GLY A 100 5.82 9.47 -18.06
CA GLY A 100 6.65 9.89 -16.94
C GLY A 100 6.75 8.85 -15.82
N ALA A 101 6.77 7.57 -16.17
CA ALA A 101 7.20 6.51 -15.26
C ALA A 101 8.61 6.79 -14.72
N GLU A 102 8.81 6.46 -13.45
CA GLU A 102 10.09 6.62 -12.76
C GLU A 102 10.90 5.32 -12.75
N ASP A 103 10.23 4.17 -12.74
CA ASP A 103 10.85 2.85 -12.84
C ASP A 103 9.86 1.88 -13.50
N ILE A 104 10.37 0.88 -14.22
CA ILE A 104 9.57 -0.15 -14.88
C ILE A 104 10.23 -1.50 -14.64
N LYS A 105 9.44 -2.48 -14.19
CA LYS A 105 9.91 -3.85 -13.93
C LYS A 105 9.03 -4.86 -14.64
N THR A 106 9.66 -5.71 -15.42
CA THR A 106 8.98 -6.77 -16.15
C THR A 106 9.18 -8.10 -15.42
N LYS A 107 8.08 -8.76 -15.05
CA LYS A 107 8.06 -10.08 -14.39
C LYS A 107 7.11 -11.00 -15.13
N GLU A 108 7.65 -12.07 -15.71
CA GLU A 108 6.87 -13.04 -16.49
C GLU A 108 5.99 -12.36 -17.54
N ASP A 109 4.67 -12.28 -17.33
CA ASP A 109 3.71 -11.63 -18.22
C ASP A 109 3.25 -10.23 -17.76
N ASP A 110 3.67 -9.80 -16.58
CA ASP A 110 3.29 -8.51 -15.98
C ASP A 110 4.38 -7.45 -16.14
N VAL A 111 3.95 -6.22 -16.34
CA VAL A 111 4.76 -5.01 -16.36
C VAL A 111 4.33 -4.13 -15.18
N GLU A 112 5.21 -3.96 -14.20
CA GLU A 112 5.04 -3.08 -13.05
C GLU A 112 5.63 -1.70 -13.36
N ILE A 113 4.80 -0.68 -13.41
CA ILE A 113 5.16 0.71 -13.70
C ILE A 113 5.10 1.49 -12.39
N TYR A 114 6.22 2.10 -12.00
CA TYR A 114 6.35 2.91 -10.80
C TYR A 114 6.35 4.39 -11.16
N ALA A 115 5.64 5.22 -10.39
CA ALA A 115 5.59 6.67 -10.57
C ALA A 115 5.50 7.39 -9.21
N GLY A 116 5.88 8.67 -9.17
CA GLY A 116 5.72 9.48 -7.97
C GLY A 116 4.25 9.61 -7.55
N ASN A 117 3.99 9.61 -6.23
CA ASN A 117 2.63 9.58 -5.66
C ASN A 117 1.71 10.75 -6.11
N ARG A 118 2.24 11.85 -6.66
CA ARG A 118 1.41 12.97 -7.17
C ARG A 118 0.78 12.72 -8.55
N ARG A 119 1.08 11.59 -9.18
CA ARG A 119 0.65 11.29 -10.56
C ARG A 119 -0.41 10.19 -10.66
N LEU A 120 -0.86 9.63 -9.52
CA LEU A 120 -1.98 8.68 -9.44
C LEU A 120 -3.18 9.29 -8.72
#